data_AF-A0A2N5FD26-F1
#
_entry.id   AF-A0A2N5FD26-F1
#
_cell.length_a   1.000
_cell.length_b   1.000
_cell.length_c   1.000
_cell.angle_alpha   90.00
_cell.angle_beta   90.00
_cell.angle_gamma   90.00
#
_symmetry.space_group_name_H-M   'P 1'
#
loop_
_entity.id
_entity.type
_entity.pdbx_description
1 polymer ?
#
loop_
_entity_poly.entity_id
_entity_poly.type
_entity_poly.pdbx_seq_one_letter_code
_entity_poly.pdbx_strand_id
1 'polypeptide(L)'
;MQLAPYVLNILQEDVSKSLAILKVLDYYGLDRTEAIAFGDGDNDIDMLKLVGLGIAMGNGSEKLKKVADYVTKKSGEDGIPFALKKYNVIY
;
A
#
# COMPACT_ATOMS: atom_id res chain seq x y z
N MET A 1 -1.14 -5.35 16.23
CA MET A 1 -0.25 -4.24 15.80
C MET A 1 -0.84 -2.93 16.32
N GLN A 2 -0.11 -2.18 17.14
CA GLN A 2 -0.61 -0.94 17.77
C GLN A 2 -0.29 0.26 16.87
N LEU A 3 -1.33 0.92 16.34
CA LEU A 3 -1.17 2.08 15.42
C LEU A 3 -0.90 3.38 16.16
N ALA A 4 -1.32 3.49 17.43
CA ALA A 4 -1.11 4.65 18.29
C ALA A 4 -1.08 4.21 19.78
N PRO A 5 -0.37 4.93 20.67
CA PRO A 5 -0.07 4.50 22.04
C PRO A 5 -1.29 4.21 22.92
N TYR A 6 -2.48 4.70 22.54
CA TYR A 6 -3.73 4.50 23.28
C TYR A 6 -4.84 3.86 22.43
N VAL A 7 -4.49 3.25 21.29
CA VAL A 7 -5.45 2.61 20.39
C VAL A 7 -5.21 1.11 20.32
N LEU A 8 -6.25 0.34 20.58
CA LEU A 8 -6.28 -1.10 20.34
C LEU A 8 -7.11 -1.39 19.10
N ASN A 9 -6.48 -2.01 18.09
CA ASN A 9 -7.20 -2.55 16.94
C ASN A 9 -7.53 -4.01 17.20
N ILE A 10 -8.82 -4.33 17.16
CA ILE A 10 -9.32 -5.71 17.26
C ILE A 10 -9.73 -6.12 15.85
N LEU A 11 -9.06 -7.14 15.33
CA LEU A 11 -9.29 -7.70 14.00
C LEU A 11 -9.56 -9.20 14.18
N GLN A 12 -10.33 -9.78 13.26
CA GLN A 12 -10.38 -11.24 13.14
C GLN A 12 -8.99 -11.75 12.73
N GLU A 13 -8.62 -12.94 13.17
CA GLU A 13 -7.29 -13.50 12.92
C GLU A 13 -6.99 -13.62 11.42
N ASP A 14 -8.01 -13.95 10.64
CA ASP A 14 -7.89 -14.24 9.20
C ASP A 14 -8.08 -13.00 8.30
N VAL A 15 -8.18 -11.78 8.85
CA VAL A 15 -8.35 -10.57 8.02
C VAL A 15 -7.05 -9.78 7.87
N SER A 16 -6.72 -9.46 6.63
CA SER A 16 -5.58 -8.61 6.27
C SER A 16 -5.92 -7.70 5.08
N LYS A 17 -5.12 -6.64 4.89
CA LYS A 17 -5.27 -5.75 3.72
C LYS A 17 -5.02 -6.51 2.42
N SER A 18 -4.02 -7.39 2.41
CA SER A 18 -3.73 -8.26 1.27
C SER A 18 -4.92 -9.15 0.89
N LEU A 19 -5.59 -9.76 1.87
CA LEU A 19 -6.77 -10.59 1.60
C LEU A 19 -7.93 -9.77 1.04
N ALA A 20 -8.14 -8.55 1.56
CA ALA A 20 -9.16 -7.65 1.03
C ALA A 20 -8.89 -7.28 -0.43
N ILE A 21 -7.63 -7.00 -0.79
CA ILE A 21 -7.23 -6.70 -2.17
C ILE A 21 -7.48 -7.89 -3.08
N LEU A 22 -7.08 -9.10 -2.68
CA LEU A 22 -7.30 -10.30 -3.47
C LEU A 22 -8.80 -10.51 -3.77
N LYS A 23 -9.67 -10.28 -2.79
CA LYS A 23 -11.13 -10.38 -3.00
C LYS A 23 -11.66 -9.34 -3.99
N VAL A 24 -11.15 -8.11 -3.94
CA VAL A 24 -11.57 -7.05 -4.87
C VAL A 24 -11.08 -7.37 -6.29
N LEU A 25 -9.83 -7.80 -6.44
CA LEU A 25 -9.26 -8.17 -7.74
C LEU A 25 -10.00 -9.36 -8.36
N ASP A 26 -10.28 -10.39 -7.58
CA ASP A 26 -11.07 -11.56 -8.01
C ASP A 26 -12.47 -11.16 -8.49
N TYR A 27 -13.14 -10.26 -7.76
CA TYR A 27 -14.45 -9.74 -8.16
C TYR A 27 -14.43 -9.04 -9.53
N TYR A 28 -13.34 -8.33 -9.86
CA TYR A 28 -13.18 -7.64 -11.15
C TYR A 28 -12.47 -8.49 -12.21
N GLY A 29 -12.03 -9.72 -11.89
CA GLY A 29 -11.26 -10.56 -12.80
C GLY A 29 -9.89 -10.00 -13.17
N LEU A 30 -9.26 -9.25 -12.26
CA LEU A 30 -7.95 -8.62 -12.46
C LEU A 30 -6.84 -9.42 -11.76
N ASP A 31 -5.66 -9.49 -12.38
CA ASP A 31 -4.50 -10.06 -11.72
C ASP A 31 -3.85 -9.04 -10.76
N ARG A 32 -3.24 -9.52 -9.68
CA ARG A 32 -2.52 -8.66 -8.72
C ARG A 32 -1.40 -7.84 -9.37
N THR A 33 -0.82 -8.32 -10.47
CA THR A 33 0.20 -7.60 -11.25
C THR A 33 -0.34 -6.35 -11.93
N GLU A 34 -1.66 -6.23 -12.09
CA GLU A 34 -2.34 -5.06 -12.65
C GLU A 34 -2.71 -4.02 -11.58
N ALA A 35 -2.37 -4.28 -10.31
CA ALA A 35 -2.67 -3.41 -9.19
C ALA A 35 -1.46 -2.57 -8.76
N ILE A 36 -1.75 -1.34 -8.32
CA ILE A 36 -0.80 -0.45 -7.65
C ILE A 36 -1.31 -0.20 -6.23
N ALA A 37 -0.45 -0.38 -5.24
CA ALA A 37 -0.78 -0.10 -3.84
C ALA A 37 0.10 1.01 -3.29
N PHE A 38 -0.49 1.88 -2.46
CA PHE A 38 0.19 2.95 -1.76
C PHE A 38 0.09 2.73 -0.26
N GLY A 39 1.20 2.92 0.46
CA GLY A 39 1.23 2.76 1.92
C GLY A 39 2.22 3.68 2.60
N ASP A 40 2.07 3.83 3.91
CA ASP A 40 2.95 4.62 4.76
C ASP A 40 3.28 3.94 6.09
N GLY A 41 2.51 2.94 6.52
CA GLY A 41 2.69 2.23 7.79
C GLY A 41 3.22 0.80 7.67
N ASP A 42 3.67 0.24 8.80
CA ASP A 42 4.09 -1.17 8.89
C ASP A 42 2.94 -2.16 8.55
N ASN A 43 1.67 -1.76 8.72
CA ASN A 43 0.49 -2.54 8.29
C ASN A 43 0.27 -2.57 6.77
N ASP A 44 1.02 -1.81 5.98
CA ASP A 44 0.88 -1.81 4.53
C ASP A 44 1.90 -2.74 3.84
N ILE A 45 2.84 -3.29 4.61
CA ILE A 45 3.96 -4.10 4.11
C ILE A 45 3.48 -5.32 3.31
N ASP A 46 2.47 -6.02 3.80
CA ASP A 46 1.92 -7.21 3.15
C ASP A 46 1.24 -6.85 1.82
N MET A 47 0.43 -5.79 1.83
CA MET A 47 -0.26 -5.25 0.66
C MET A 47 0.73 -4.79 -0.42
N LEU A 48 1.80 -4.07 -0.05
CA LEU A 48 2.79 -3.59 -1.02
C LEU A 48 3.53 -4.74 -1.70
N LYS A 49 3.85 -5.81 -0.97
CA LYS A 49 4.48 -7.02 -1.53
C LYS A 49 3.54 -7.86 -2.40
N LEU A 50 2.23 -7.68 -2.25
CA LEU A 50 1.23 -8.48 -2.94
C LEU A 50 1.04 -8.05 -4.39
N VAL A 51 0.97 -6.74 -4.62
CA VAL A 51 0.57 -6.14 -5.90
C VAL A 51 1.74 -6.04 -6.88
N GLY A 52 1.45 -5.75 -8.14
CA GLY A 52 2.46 -5.58 -9.19
C GLY A 52 3.37 -4.37 -8.97
N LEU A 53 2.87 -3.33 -8.29
CA LEU A 53 3.67 -2.16 -7.95
C LEU A 53 3.29 -1.62 -6.56
N GLY A 54 4.16 -1.87 -5.57
CA GLY A 54 4.04 -1.36 -4.22
C GLY A 54 4.81 -0.05 -4.03
N ILE A 55 4.10 1.02 -3.64
CA ILE A 55 4.68 2.36 -3.49
C ILE A 55 4.58 2.83 -2.04
N ALA A 56 5.73 3.13 -1.43
CA ALA A 56 5.77 3.74 -0.10
C ALA A 56 5.76 5.27 -0.20
N MET A 57 5.01 5.93 0.69
CA MET A 57 5.05 7.39 0.83
C MET A 57 6.38 7.84 1.43
N GLY A 58 6.83 9.05 1.06
CA GLY A 58 8.12 9.59 1.53
C GLY A 58 8.21 9.76 3.05
N ASN A 59 7.08 9.98 3.71
CA ASN A 59 6.94 10.04 5.16
C ASN A 59 6.58 8.68 5.80
N GLY A 60 6.56 7.60 5.01
CA GLY A 60 6.26 6.26 5.50
C GLY A 60 7.39 5.66 6.34
N SER A 61 7.10 4.51 6.98
CA SER A 61 8.06 3.81 7.83
C SER A 61 9.26 3.30 7.04
N GLU A 62 10.43 3.24 7.69
CA GLU A 62 11.65 2.72 7.05
C GLU A 62 11.55 1.23 6.67
N LYS A 63 10.75 0.45 7.40
CA LYS A 63 10.50 -0.95 7.03
C LYS A 63 9.66 -1.07 5.77
N LEU A 64 8.64 -0.22 5.63
CA LEU A 64 7.81 -0.20 4.45
C LEU A 64 8.61 0.23 3.21
N LYS A 65 9.39 1.31 3.32
CA LYS A 65 10.23 1.81 2.22
C LYS A 65 11.22 0.75 1.70
N LYS A 66 11.74 -0.12 2.59
CA LYS A 66 12.67 -1.20 2.21
C LYS A 66 12.03 -2.32 1.40
N VAL A 67 10.71 -2.48 1.46
CA VAL A 67 9.98 -3.53 0.73
C VAL A 67 9.20 -3.00 -0.47
N ALA A 68 9.13 -1.68 -0.62
CA ALA A 68 8.43 -1.03 -1.73
C ALA A 68 9.30 -1.04 -2.99
N ASP A 69 8.66 -1.17 -4.15
CA ASP A 69 9.30 -1.03 -5.46
C ASP A 69 9.71 0.43 -5.73
N TYR A 70 8.99 1.37 -5.13
CA TYR A 70 9.25 2.80 -5.25
C TYR A 70 8.89 3.56 -3.98
N VAL A 71 9.67 4.61 -3.68
CA VAL A 71 9.35 5.59 -2.64
C VAL A 71 8.99 6.90 -3.33
N THR A 72 7.75 7.35 -3.15
CA THR A 72 7.24 8.61 -3.71
C THR A 72 7.43 9.78 -2.73
N LYS A 73 6.93 10.97 -3.08
CA LYS A 73 6.90 12.13 -2.18
C LYS A 73 6.06 11.84 -0.92
N LYS A 74 6.11 12.75 0.05
CA LYS A 74 5.27 12.63 1.25
C LYS A 74 3.78 12.70 0.88
N SER A 75 2.93 12.14 1.73
CA SER A 75 1.47 12.21 1.54
C SER A 75 0.93 13.64 1.50
N GLY A 76 1.53 14.56 2.25
CA GLY A 76 1.21 16.00 2.19
C GLY A 76 1.87 16.79 1.04
N GLU A 77 2.59 16.12 0.14
CA GLU A 77 3.35 16.74 -0.96
C GLU A 77 2.98 16.12 -2.32
N ASP A 78 1.70 15.78 -2.51
CA ASP A 78 1.17 15.20 -3.76
C ASP A 78 1.86 13.89 -4.18
N GLY A 79 2.26 13.05 -3.23
CA GLY A 79 2.99 11.81 -3.50
C GLY A 79 2.24 10.78 -4.36
N ILE A 80 0.92 10.65 -4.19
CA ILE A 80 0.11 9.75 -5.01
C ILE A 80 0.08 10.23 -6.48
N PRO A 81 -0.40 11.45 -6.81
CA PRO A 81 -0.43 11.89 -8.20
C PRO A 81 0.96 11.99 -8.83
N PHE A 82 2.00 12.33 -8.05
CA PHE A 82 3.39 12.30 -8.53
C PHE A 82 3.80 10.90 -9.01
N ALA A 83 3.51 9.87 -8.23
CA ALA A 83 3.79 8.48 -8.60
C ALA A 83 2.94 8.03 -9.80
N LEU A 84 1.63 8.32 -9.80
CA LEU A 84 0.76 7.93 -10.90
C LEU A 84 1.18 8.56 -12.23
N LYS A 85 1.64 9.82 -12.24
CA LYS A 85 2.24 10.46 -13.43
C LYS A 85 3.55 9.79 -13.84
N LYS A 86 4.44 9.47 -12.89
CA LYS A 86 5.71 8.76 -13.16
C LYS A 86 5.50 7.43 -13.88
N TYR A 87 4.43 6.70 -13.53
CA TYR A 87 4.07 5.42 -14.12
C TYR A 87 3.03 5.53 -15.25
N ASN A 88 2.76 6.75 -15.75
CA ASN A 88 1.83 7.02 -16.85
C ASN A 88 0.40 6.48 -16.65
N VAL A 89 -0.06 6.42 -15.40
CA VAL A 89 -1.45 6.05 -15.08
C VAL A 89 -2.39 7.23 -15.29
N ILE A 90 -1.90 8.44 -15.05
CA ILE A 90 -2.63 9.71 -15.23
C ILE A 90 -1.74 10.76 -15.89
N TYR A 91 -2.35 11.84 -16.38
CA TYR A 91 -1.71 12.96 -17.08
C TYR A 91 -1.64 14.22 -16.21
#